data_AF-A0A7X6ZI96-F1
#
_entry.id   AF-A0A7X6ZI96-F1
#
_cell.length_a   1.000
_cell.length_b   1.000
_cell.length_c   1.000
_cell.angle_alpha   90.00
_cell.angle_beta   90.00
_cell.angle_gamma   90.00
#
_symmetry.space_group_name_H-M   'P 1'
#
loop_
_entity.id
_entity.type
_entity.pdbx_description
1 polymer ?
#
loop_
_entity_poly.entity_id
_entity_poly.type
_entity_poly.pdbx_seq_one_letter_code
_entity_poly.pdbx_strand_id
1 'polypeptide(L)'
;MKKNYIKKSVRILQSYVPGEQPKDLQIVKLNTNENPYPPSPRVRKVLAAFQPEALQRYPDPLSLDLRRAIAKLHACAPEQVFIGNGSDEILALCTRAFVEDQGSIGYFEPSYS
;
A
#
# COMPACT_ATOMS: atom_id res chain seq x y z
N MET A 1 -30.05 3.73 -27.01
CA MET A 1 -28.74 3.90 -26.33
C MET A 1 -28.43 2.65 -25.52
N LYS A 2 -27.24 2.05 -25.68
CA LYS A 2 -26.84 0.89 -24.86
C LYS A 2 -26.76 1.28 -23.38
N LYS A 3 -27.36 0.49 -22.50
CA LYS A 3 -27.33 0.70 -21.04
C LYS A 3 -25.87 0.54 -20.57
N ASN A 4 -25.32 1.55 -19.91
CA ASN A 4 -23.97 1.50 -19.36
C ASN A 4 -24.03 1.09 -17.88
N TYR A 5 -23.35 0.01 -17.52
CA TYR A 5 -23.35 -0.56 -16.17
C TYR A 5 -22.26 0.01 -15.26
N ILE A 6 -21.32 0.82 -15.79
CA ILE A 6 -20.25 1.44 -15.02
C ILE A 6 -20.83 2.61 -14.22
N LYS A 7 -20.52 2.65 -12.91
CA LYS A 7 -20.92 3.75 -12.01
C LYS A 7 -20.52 5.11 -12.58
N LYS A 8 -21.40 6.10 -12.44
CA LYS A 8 -21.16 7.48 -12.92
C LYS A 8 -19.88 8.08 -12.33
N SER A 9 -19.63 7.86 -11.05
CA SER A 9 -18.42 8.33 -10.34
C SER A 9 -17.12 7.82 -10.98
N VAL A 10 -17.09 6.54 -11.39
CA VAL A 10 -15.91 5.96 -12.06
C VAL A 10 -15.73 6.53 -13.47
N ARG A 11 -16.82 6.84 -14.18
CA ARG A 11 -16.75 7.39 -15.54
C ARG A 11 -16.17 8.80 -15.63
N ILE A 12 -16.34 9.59 -14.58
CA ILE A 12 -15.84 10.97 -14.50
C ILE A 12 -14.52 11.07 -13.73
N LEU A 13 -14.03 9.96 -13.17
CA LEU A 13 -12.80 9.91 -12.41
C LEU A 13 -11.62 10.23 -13.33
N GLN A 14 -10.77 11.17 -12.93
CA GLN A 14 -9.46 11.37 -13.54
C GLN A 14 -8.48 10.40 -12.88
N SER A 15 -7.80 9.59 -13.69
CA SER A 15 -6.81 8.65 -13.20
C SER A 15 -5.58 9.37 -12.69
N TYR A 16 -4.96 8.80 -11.64
CA TYR A 16 -3.61 9.19 -11.24
C TYR A 16 -2.65 9.11 -12.44
N VAL A 17 -1.81 10.13 -12.58
CA VAL A 17 -0.76 10.19 -13.61
C VAL A 17 0.57 10.07 -12.89
N PRO A 18 1.25 8.91 -12.96
CA PRO A 18 2.55 8.75 -12.34
C PRO A 18 3.59 9.66 -13.00
N GLY A 19 4.56 10.11 -12.21
CA GLY A 19 5.75 10.78 -12.73
C GLY A 19 6.54 9.89 -13.69
N GLU A 20 7.37 10.51 -14.54
CA GLU A 20 8.17 9.82 -15.55
C GLU A 20 8.93 8.62 -14.97
N GLN A 21 8.79 7.45 -15.60
CA GLN A 21 9.59 6.27 -15.27
C GLN A 21 10.52 5.96 -16.44
N PRO A 22 11.79 6.39 -16.37
CA PRO A 22 12.78 6.04 -17.38
C PRO A 22 12.94 4.51 -17.50
N LYS A 23 13.02 4.04 -18.75
CA LYS A 23 13.18 2.61 -19.08
C LYS A 23 14.64 2.17 -19.13
N ASP A 24 15.55 3.12 -19.32
CA ASP A 24 16.98 2.86 -19.28
C ASP A 24 17.42 2.61 -17.84
N LEU A 25 18.25 1.59 -17.64
CA LEU A 25 18.79 1.22 -16.33
C LEU A 25 20.13 1.93 -16.05
N GLN A 26 20.73 2.60 -17.04
CA GLN A 26 21.99 3.34 -16.93
C GLN A 26 21.77 4.80 -16.50
N ILE A 27 20.88 5.02 -15.53
CA ILE A 27 20.55 6.35 -15.01
C ILE A 27 20.66 6.39 -13.49
N VAL A 28 20.87 7.59 -12.96
CA VAL A 28 20.75 7.83 -11.52
C VAL A 28 19.28 8.18 -11.23
N LYS A 29 18.53 7.21 -10.71
CA LYS A 29 17.09 7.35 -10.40
C LYS A 29 16.87 8.04 -9.05
N LEU A 30 16.26 9.23 -9.06
CA LEU A 30 16.05 10.07 -7.86
C LEU A 30 14.63 10.65 -7.75
N ASN A 31 13.65 10.08 -8.47
CA ASN A 31 12.34 10.72 -8.67
C ASN A 31 11.17 10.10 -7.90
N THR A 32 11.35 8.96 -7.20
CA THR A 32 10.27 8.26 -6.48
C THR A 32 10.60 7.94 -5.02
N ASN A 33 11.59 8.63 -4.42
CA ASN A 33 11.96 8.50 -3.01
C ASN A 33 12.35 7.08 -2.56
N GLU A 34 12.85 6.25 -3.48
CA GLU A 34 13.34 4.91 -3.15
C GLU A 34 14.61 4.98 -2.29
N ASN A 35 14.79 4.01 -1.41
CA ASN A 35 16.01 3.90 -0.63
C ASN A 35 17.18 3.47 -1.53
N PRO A 36 18.35 4.15 -1.50
CA PRO A 36 19.49 3.78 -2.34
C PRO A 36 20.19 2.49 -1.87
N TYR A 37 19.94 2.06 -0.63
CA TYR A 37 20.55 0.86 -0.06
C TYR A 37 19.66 -0.37 -0.25
N PRO A 38 20.25 -1.57 -0.35
CA PRO A 38 19.49 -2.81 -0.33
C PRO A 38 18.77 -3.00 1.02
N PRO A 39 17.72 -3.84 1.07
CA PRO A 39 17.06 -4.17 2.32
C PRO A 39 18.03 -4.87 3.30
N SER A 40 17.65 -4.90 4.57
CA SER A 40 18.44 -5.53 5.64
C SER A 40 18.92 -6.95 5.25
N PRO A 41 20.17 -7.34 5.57
CA PRO A 41 20.65 -8.71 5.36
C PRO A 41 19.77 -9.79 6.01
N ARG A 42 18.99 -9.44 7.04
CA ARG A 42 18.01 -10.34 7.66
C ARG A 42 16.86 -10.70 6.71
N VAL A 43 16.39 -9.75 5.89
CA VAL A 43 15.37 -10.00 4.85
C VAL A 43 15.90 -10.98 3.82
N ARG A 44 17.14 -10.79 3.35
CA ARG A 44 17.80 -11.72 2.42
C ARG A 44 17.84 -13.15 2.97
N LYS A 45 18.16 -13.32 4.25
CA LYS A 45 18.19 -14.64 4.90
C LYS A 45 16.81 -15.31 4.92
N VAL A 46 15.76 -14.56 5.23
CA VAL A 46 14.37 -15.08 5.22
C VAL A 46 13.96 -15.51 3.81
N LEU A 47 14.24 -14.67 2.80
CA LEU A 47 13.92 -15.00 1.41
C LEU A 47 14.69 -16.23 0.91
N ALA A 48 15.97 -16.36 1.28
CA ALA A 48 16.78 -17.52 0.89
C ALA A 48 16.36 -18.83 1.59
N ALA A 49 15.75 -18.74 2.77
CA ALA A 49 15.25 -19.89 3.53
C ALA A 49 13.76 -20.17 3.26
N PHE A 50 13.10 -19.39 2.41
CA PHE A 50 11.67 -19.53 2.13
C PHE A 50 11.40 -20.83 1.37
N GLN A 51 10.49 -21.65 1.89
CA GLN A 51 10.07 -22.91 1.28
C GLN A 51 8.90 -22.66 0.31
N PRO A 52 9.07 -22.88 -1.01
CA PRO A 52 8.01 -22.64 -1.98
C PRO A 52 6.71 -23.41 -1.70
N GLU A 53 6.79 -24.57 -1.04
CA GLU A 53 5.64 -25.40 -0.65
C GLU A 53 4.67 -24.63 0.28
N ALA A 54 5.17 -23.65 1.04
CA ALA A 54 4.33 -22.79 1.87
C ALA A 54 3.32 -21.97 1.06
N LEU A 55 3.60 -21.67 -0.21
CA LEU A 55 2.71 -20.90 -1.10
C LEU A 55 1.42 -21.67 -1.47
N GLN A 56 1.35 -22.96 -1.15
CA GLN A 56 0.13 -23.77 -1.35
C GLN A 56 -0.95 -23.45 -0.29
N ARG A 57 -0.62 -22.65 0.73
CA ARG A 57 -1.52 -22.26 1.82
C ARG A 57 -1.70 -20.75 1.85
N TYR A 58 -2.87 -20.32 2.32
CA TYR A 58 -3.08 -18.91 2.63
C TYR A 58 -2.16 -18.46 3.76
N PRO A 59 -1.67 -17.20 3.74
CA PRO A 59 -0.95 -16.63 4.87
C PRO A 59 -1.88 -16.44 6.07
N ASP A 60 -1.31 -16.10 7.23
CA ASP A 60 -2.09 -15.66 8.39
C ASP A 60 -2.96 -14.43 8.01
N PRO A 61 -4.30 -14.56 7.99
CA PRO A 61 -5.18 -13.48 7.57
C PRO A 61 -5.15 -12.27 8.52
N LEU A 62 -4.65 -12.45 9.75
CA LEU A 62 -4.56 -11.38 10.74
C LEU A 62 -3.17 -10.72 10.78
N SER A 63 -2.14 -11.37 10.20
CA SER A 63 -0.75 -10.91 10.28
C SER A 63 -0.28 -10.64 11.71
N LEU A 64 -0.64 -11.52 12.66
CA LEU A 64 -0.51 -11.31 14.11
C LEU A 64 0.94 -11.06 14.53
N ASP A 65 1.88 -11.83 13.98
CA ASP A 65 3.29 -11.70 14.34
C ASP A 65 3.87 -10.35 13.89
N LEU A 66 3.48 -9.88 12.71
CA LEU A 66 3.86 -8.55 12.24
C LEU A 66 3.23 -7.45 13.11
N ARG A 67 1.94 -7.57 13.45
CA ARG A 67 1.27 -6.62 14.36
C ARG A 67 1.97 -6.52 15.71
N ARG A 68 2.30 -7.66 16.33
CA ARG A 68 3.03 -7.70 17.61
C ARG A 68 4.41 -7.06 17.52
N ALA A 69 5.14 -7.32 16.44
CA ALA A 69 6.46 -6.74 16.23
C ALA A 69 6.41 -5.20 16.08
N ILE A 70 5.47 -4.69 15.29
CA ILE A 70 5.23 -3.24 15.11
C ILE A 70 4.74 -2.62 16.42
N ALA A 71 3.79 -3.24 17.11
CA ALA A 71 3.24 -2.75 18.37
C ALA A 71 4.33 -2.61 19.44
N LYS A 72 5.23 -3.61 19.54
CA LYS A 72 6.41 -3.53 20.42
C LYS A 72 7.35 -2.38 20.03
N LEU A 73 7.59 -2.18 18.73
CA LEU A 73 8.46 -1.11 18.24
C LEU A 73 7.91 0.28 18.60
N HIS A 74 6.59 0.46 18.52
CA HIS A 74 5.93 1.74 18.76
C HIS A 74 5.32 1.88 20.17
N ALA A 75 5.56 0.92 21.07
CA ALA A 75 5.03 0.89 22.43
C ALA A 75 3.50 1.04 22.51
N CYS A 76 2.76 0.33 21.66
CA CYS A 76 1.30 0.28 21.65
C CYS A 76 0.77 -1.16 21.73
N ALA A 77 -0.56 -1.32 21.81
CA ALA A 77 -1.18 -2.64 21.78
C ALA A 77 -1.29 -3.19 20.33
N PRO A 78 -1.17 -4.51 20.10
CA PRO A 78 -1.32 -5.10 18.76
C PRO A 78 -2.65 -4.77 18.06
N GLU A 79 -3.71 -4.52 18.82
CA GLU A 79 -5.04 -4.13 18.34
C GLU A 79 -5.05 -2.71 17.76
N GLN A 80 -4.05 -1.89 18.09
CA GLN A 80 -3.85 -0.55 17.52
C GLN A 80 -3.02 -0.58 16.22
N VAL A 81 -2.66 -1.77 15.72
CA VAL A 81 -1.91 -1.95 14.47
C VAL A 81 -2.81 -2.57 13.40
N PHE A 82 -2.93 -1.87 12.28
CA PHE A 82 -3.63 -2.35 11.09
C PHE A 82 -2.64 -2.57 9.94
N ILE A 83 -2.68 -3.75 9.33
CA ILE A 83 -1.76 -4.17 8.26
C ILE A 83 -2.51 -4.13 6.93
N GLY A 84 -1.91 -3.53 5.91
CA GLY A 84 -2.40 -3.53 4.52
C GLY A 84 -1.26 -3.73 3.54
N ASN A 85 -1.59 -3.98 2.27
CA ASN A 85 -0.61 -4.18 1.22
C ASN A 85 -0.17 -2.83 0.62
N GLY A 86 0.61 -2.09 1.39
CA GLY A 86 0.96 -0.70 1.11
C GLY A 86 -0.04 0.28 1.72
N SER A 87 0.41 1.51 2.01
CA SER A 87 -0.40 2.51 2.70
C SER A 87 -1.59 3.01 1.89
N ASP A 88 -1.56 2.90 0.56
CA ASP A 88 -2.67 3.32 -0.31
C ASP A 88 -3.93 2.50 -0.07
N GLU A 89 -3.78 1.19 0.23
CA GLU A 89 -4.89 0.35 0.64
C GLU A 89 -5.53 0.88 1.93
N ILE A 90 -4.69 1.28 2.89
CA ILE A 90 -5.14 1.82 4.17
C ILE A 90 -5.89 3.15 3.96
N LEU A 91 -5.36 4.06 3.15
CA LEU A 91 -6.03 5.32 2.81
C LEU A 91 -7.40 5.08 2.14
N ALA A 92 -7.45 4.11 1.22
CA ALA A 92 -8.69 3.74 0.54
C ALA A 92 -9.71 3.09 1.51
N LEU A 93 -9.26 2.26 2.45
CA LEU A 93 -10.11 1.66 3.47
C LEU A 93 -10.63 2.70 4.47
N CYS A 94 -9.78 3.62 4.93
CA CYS A 94 -10.20 4.74 5.78
C CYS A 94 -11.27 5.59 5.08
N THR A 95 -11.06 5.90 3.79
CA THR A 95 -12.06 6.63 3.00
C THR A 95 -13.39 5.87 2.95
N ARG A 96 -13.37 4.57 2.66
CA ARG A 96 -14.58 3.74 2.62
C ARG A 96 -15.27 3.57 3.97
N ALA A 97 -14.51 3.59 5.06
CA ALA A 97 -15.04 3.39 6.41
C ALA A 97 -15.71 4.65 6.98
N PHE A 98 -15.26 5.84 6.58
CA PHE A 98 -15.65 7.10 7.22
C PHE A 98 -16.33 8.10 6.29
N VAL A 99 -16.35 7.87 4.98
CA VAL A 99 -16.90 8.83 4.00
C VAL A 99 -18.10 8.21 3.29
N GLU A 100 -19.27 8.73 3.63
CA GLU A 100 -20.54 8.37 3.01
C GLU A 100 -20.68 8.97 1.60
N ASP A 101 -21.71 8.53 0.87
CA ASP A 101 -22.10 9.16 -0.39
C ASP A 101 -22.36 10.67 -0.19
N GLN A 102 -21.71 11.52 -0.99
CA GLN A 102 -21.69 12.98 -0.85
C GLN A 102 -20.93 13.52 0.39
N GLY A 103 -20.23 12.67 1.14
CA GLY A 103 -19.26 13.07 2.16
C GLY A 103 -18.05 13.79 1.56
N SER A 104 -17.26 14.45 2.40
CA SER A 104 -16.08 15.23 1.98
C SER A 104 -14.83 14.83 2.75
N ILE A 105 -13.68 14.92 2.09
CA ILE A 105 -12.34 14.71 2.66
C ILE A 105 -11.53 15.98 2.45
N GLY A 106 -10.77 16.41 3.46
CA GLY A 106 -9.82 17.52 3.34
C GLY A 106 -8.38 17.03 3.37
N TYR A 107 -7.52 17.66 2.58
CA TYR A 107 -6.07 17.48 2.58
C TYR A 107 -5.38 18.81 2.23
N PHE A 108 -4.08 18.92 2.51
CA PHE A 108 -3.31 20.13 2.16
C PHE A 108 -2.87 20.10 0.70
N GLU A 109 -2.74 21.27 0.08
CA GLU A 109 -2.20 21.40 -1.28
C GLU A 109 -0.92 22.25 -1.25
N PRO A 110 0.22 21.76 -1.78
CA PRO A 110 0.44 20.46 -2.45
C PRO A 110 0.60 19.28 -1.47
N SER A 111 0.18 18.09 -1.89
CA SER A 111 0.33 16.83 -1.14
C SER A 111 0.37 15.62 -2.10
N TYR A 112 0.10 14.42 -1.60
CA TYR A 112 -0.07 13.18 -2.35
C TYR A 112 -1.35 13.27 -3.22
N SER A 113 -1.17 13.17 -4.53
CA SER A 113 -2.20 13.26 -5.58
C SER A 113 -2.14 12.05 -6.48
#